data_AF-A0A9D4NUG0-F1
#
_entry.id   AF-A0A9D4NUG0-F1
#
_cell.length_a   1.000
_cell.length_b   1.000
_cell.length_c   1.000
_cell.angle_alpha   90.00
_cell.angle_beta   90.00
_cell.angle_gamma   90.00
#
_symmetry.space_group_name_H-M   'P 1'
#
loop_
_entity.id
_entity.type
_entity.pdbx_description
1 polymer ?
#
loop_
_entity_poly.entity_id
_entity_poly.type
_entity_poly.pdbx_seq_one_letter_code
_entity_poly.pdbx_strand_id
1 'polypeptide(L)'
;MSRTIAASVTEIVSLAEMLKGVDWVDPEDPTVIAENELLGAASSIDLAAKKLANLQPRINSIKLPDEDMNFDEIILEAAKSITQATAMLIRAASNAQKELVATGKVDAHGVHQFSDDSQWSEGLISAARHVAAATHSLVEAANALVLGQASEEKLISAAKQVASSTAQLLVACKVKADPESQAMKRLQTAGNAVKKATDNLVRAAQQAIEQEEEQNLIISKRRVQGITQEIVAREEILKKERELVEAREKLAAINRAKYGNRPPDEKDYGFTSVQQYNNTYYQQDQTTFNNNHHHHPHYHQGNFNQ
;
A
#
# COMPACT_ATOMS: atom_id res chain seq x y z
N MET A 1 -55.20 -1.32 -31.23
CA MET A 1 -53.86 -1.50 -31.82
C MET A 1 -52.77 -1.49 -30.75
N SER A 2 -52.62 -0.47 -29.90
CA SER A 2 -51.54 -0.45 -28.88
C SER A 2 -51.64 -1.56 -27.81
N ARG A 3 -52.86 -1.90 -27.36
CA ARG A 3 -53.08 -2.99 -26.39
C ARG A 3 -52.66 -4.37 -26.93
N THR A 4 -52.94 -4.64 -28.20
CA THR A 4 -52.55 -5.88 -28.88
C THR A 4 -51.03 -5.95 -29.02
N ILE A 5 -50.39 -4.84 -29.39
CA ILE A 5 -48.92 -4.76 -29.48
C ILE A 5 -48.28 -4.98 -28.11
N ALA A 6 -48.79 -4.35 -27.05
CA ALA A 6 -48.28 -4.53 -25.69
C ALA A 6 -48.39 -5.99 -25.23
N ALA A 7 -49.53 -6.65 -25.47
CA ALA A 7 -49.73 -8.06 -25.13
C ALA A 7 -48.76 -8.97 -25.88
N SER A 8 -48.57 -8.75 -27.19
CA SER A 8 -47.61 -9.51 -27.99
C SER A 8 -46.16 -9.26 -27.56
N VAL A 9 -45.80 -8.03 -27.18
CA VAL A 9 -44.47 -7.73 -26.62
C VAL A 9 -44.27 -8.46 -25.29
N THR A 10 -45.27 -8.47 -24.41
CA THR A 10 -45.20 -9.22 -23.14
C THR A 10 -45.06 -10.73 -23.37
N GLU A 11 -45.77 -11.31 -24.34
CA GLU A 11 -45.60 -12.73 -24.72
C GLU A 11 -44.21 -13.00 -25.30
N ILE A 12 -43.67 -12.12 -26.14
CA ILE A 12 -42.31 -12.28 -26.68
C ILE A 12 -41.28 -12.18 -25.56
N VAL A 13 -41.45 -11.27 -24.60
CA VAL A 13 -40.57 -11.15 -23.44
C VAL A 13 -40.63 -12.41 -22.58
N SER A 14 -41.82 -12.95 -22.28
CA SER A 14 -41.94 -14.16 -21.47
C SER A 14 -41.39 -15.40 -22.19
N LEU A 15 -41.61 -15.53 -23.50
CA LEU A 15 -41.01 -16.58 -24.33
C LEU A 15 -39.49 -16.44 -24.38
N ALA A 16 -38.97 -15.21 -24.49
CA ALA A 16 -37.53 -14.94 -24.44
C ALA A 16 -36.93 -15.29 -23.07
N GLU A 17 -37.64 -15.03 -21.97
CA GLU A 17 -37.23 -15.45 -20.62
C GLU A 17 -37.21 -16.98 -20.48
N MET A 18 -38.20 -17.69 -21.04
CA MET A 18 -38.22 -19.15 -21.03
C MET A 18 -37.17 -19.79 -21.96
N LEU A 19 -36.66 -19.05 -22.96
CA LEU A 19 -35.57 -19.48 -23.82
C LEU A 19 -34.19 -19.32 -23.16
N LYS A 20 -34.09 -18.55 -22.06
CA LYS A 20 -32.87 -18.52 -21.25
C LYS A 20 -32.69 -19.90 -20.61
N GLY A 21 -31.61 -20.58 -20.98
CA GLY A 21 -31.27 -21.88 -20.38
C GLY A 21 -31.09 -21.75 -18.86
N VAL A 22 -31.16 -22.88 -18.15
CA VAL A 22 -30.98 -22.93 -16.68
C VAL A 22 -29.62 -22.38 -16.22
N ASP A 23 -28.65 -22.33 -17.13
CA ASP A 23 -27.29 -21.81 -16.93
C ASP A 23 -27.09 -20.40 -17.51
N TRP A 24 -28.15 -19.72 -17.97
CA TRP A 24 -28.03 -18.37 -18.52
C TRP A 24 -27.73 -17.39 -17.39
N VAL A 25 -26.60 -16.70 -17.53
CA VAL A 25 -26.14 -15.64 -16.62
C VAL A 25 -26.20 -14.33 -17.37
N ASP A 26 -26.80 -13.30 -16.77
CA ASP A 26 -26.84 -11.97 -17.37
C ASP A 26 -25.42 -11.36 -17.34
N PRO A 27 -24.78 -11.09 -18.48
CA PRO A 27 -23.44 -10.50 -18.51
C PRO A 27 -23.41 -9.06 -17.99
N GLU A 28 -24.55 -8.38 -17.90
CA GLU A 28 -24.66 -7.02 -17.33
C GLU A 28 -25.00 -7.03 -15.83
N ASP A 29 -25.15 -8.20 -15.20
CA ASP A 29 -25.36 -8.30 -13.76
C ASP A 29 -24.13 -7.79 -12.98
N PRO A 30 -24.29 -6.78 -12.11
CA PRO A 30 -23.21 -6.25 -11.28
C PRO A 30 -22.46 -7.32 -10.48
N THR A 31 -23.14 -8.39 -10.06
CA THR A 31 -22.52 -9.46 -9.27
C THR A 31 -21.62 -10.36 -10.13
N VAL A 32 -22.02 -10.62 -11.37
CA VAL A 32 -21.23 -11.38 -12.36
C VAL A 32 -20.03 -10.57 -12.81
N ILE A 33 -20.22 -9.27 -13.04
CA ILE A 33 -19.13 -8.34 -13.37
C ILE A 33 -18.11 -8.31 -12.22
N ALA A 34 -18.57 -8.16 -10.98
CA ALA A 34 -17.69 -8.12 -9.82
C ALA A 34 -16.91 -9.43 -9.62
N GLU A 35 -17.55 -10.58 -9.85
CA GLU A 35 -16.86 -11.87 -9.81
C GLU A 35 -15.76 -11.95 -10.86
N ASN A 36 -16.08 -11.64 -12.12
CA ASN A 36 -15.14 -11.69 -13.24
C ASN A 36 -13.95 -10.75 -13.02
N GLU A 37 -14.21 -9.54 -12.51
CA GLU A 37 -13.18 -8.56 -12.18
C GLU A 37 -12.27 -9.03 -11.02
N LEU A 38 -12.83 -9.63 -9.97
CA LEU A 38 -12.05 -10.21 -8.87
C LEU A 38 -11.16 -11.36 -9.35
N LEU A 39 -11.70 -12.27 -10.15
CA LEU A 39 -10.94 -13.38 -10.71
C LEU A 39 -9.86 -12.88 -11.69
N GLY A 40 -10.17 -11.86 -12.48
CA GLY A 40 -9.21 -11.17 -13.34
C GLY A 40 -8.07 -10.53 -12.55
N ALA A 41 -8.39 -9.85 -11.44
CA ALA A 41 -7.39 -9.28 -10.54
C ALA A 41 -6.50 -10.36 -9.91
N ALA A 42 -7.06 -11.49 -9.45
CA ALA A 42 -6.28 -12.60 -8.91
C ALA A 42 -5.34 -13.21 -9.96
N SER A 43 -5.82 -13.42 -11.19
CA SER A 43 -5.02 -13.92 -12.30
C SER A 43 -3.87 -12.96 -12.66
N SER A 44 -4.16 -11.65 -12.68
CA SER A 44 -3.16 -10.60 -12.89
C SER A 44 -2.05 -10.63 -11.83
N ILE A 45 -2.42 -10.86 -10.56
CA ILE A 45 -1.46 -11.05 -9.46
C ILE A 45 -0.64 -12.33 -9.64
N ASP A 46 -1.24 -13.45 -10.05
CA ASP A 46 -0.49 -14.69 -10.30
C ASP A 46 0.55 -14.50 -11.42
N LEU A 47 0.22 -13.74 -12.46
CA LEU A 47 1.18 -13.40 -13.52
C LEU A 47 2.34 -12.57 -12.98
N ALA A 48 2.07 -11.61 -12.09
CA ALA A 48 3.12 -10.86 -11.39
C ALA A 48 3.99 -11.78 -10.52
N ALA A 49 3.38 -12.73 -9.81
CA ALA A 49 4.08 -13.72 -9.00
C ALA A 49 4.98 -14.63 -9.85
N LYS A 50 4.52 -15.05 -11.03
CA LYS A 50 5.34 -15.81 -12.00
C LYS A 50 6.53 -15.00 -12.51
N LYS A 51 6.33 -13.70 -12.80
CA LYS A 51 7.42 -12.81 -13.19
C LYS A 51 8.45 -12.69 -12.07
N LEU A 52 8.01 -12.54 -10.83
CA LEU A 52 8.85 -12.48 -9.63
C LEU A 52 9.64 -13.79 -9.40
N ALA A 53 9.03 -14.95 -9.65
CA ALA A 53 9.68 -16.25 -9.47
C ALA A 53 10.85 -16.50 -10.42
N ASN A 54 10.87 -15.84 -11.58
CA ASN A 54 11.96 -15.94 -12.56
C ASN A 54 13.12 -14.96 -12.28
N LEU A 55 12.99 -14.09 -11.27
CA LEU A 55 14.06 -13.16 -10.90
C LEU A 55 15.15 -13.88 -10.12
N GLN A 56 16.40 -13.58 -10.46
CA GLN A 56 17.57 -14.05 -9.73
C GLN A 56 18.14 -12.92 -8.86
N PRO A 57 18.60 -13.22 -7.62
CA PRO A 57 19.34 -12.28 -6.78
C PRO A 57 20.55 -11.69 -7.52
N ARG A 58 21.06 -10.51 -7.12
CA ARG A 58 22.32 -9.98 -7.66
C ARG A 58 23.44 -11.01 -7.48
N ILE A 59 24.12 -11.34 -8.58
CA ILE A 59 25.32 -12.21 -8.57
C ILE A 59 26.56 -11.44 -8.04
N ASN A 60 26.47 -10.11 -7.89
CA ASN A 60 27.61 -9.26 -7.54
C ASN A 60 27.91 -9.17 -6.02
N SER A 61 27.19 -9.87 -5.15
CA SER A 61 27.67 -10.04 -3.78
C SER A 61 28.84 -11.02 -3.81
N ILE A 62 30.03 -10.55 -3.46
CA ILE A 62 31.14 -11.41 -3.10
C ILE A 62 30.62 -12.31 -1.98
N LYS A 63 30.30 -13.57 -2.29
CA LYS A 63 29.91 -14.55 -1.28
C LYS A 63 31.09 -14.75 -0.35
N LEU A 64 31.07 -14.08 0.80
CA LEU A 64 31.85 -14.54 1.93
C LEU A 64 31.24 -15.88 2.37
N PRO A 65 32.05 -16.92 2.68
CA PRO A 65 31.57 -18.31 2.73
C PRO A 65 30.58 -18.65 3.86
N ASP A 66 30.17 -17.68 4.68
CA ASP A 66 29.51 -17.91 5.97
C ASP A 66 28.29 -17.01 6.25
N GLU A 67 27.80 -16.25 5.27
CA GLU A 67 26.61 -15.41 5.49
C GLU A 67 25.32 -16.16 5.15
N ASP A 68 24.44 -16.25 6.16
CA ASP A 68 23.00 -16.52 6.07
C ASP A 68 22.36 -15.80 4.86
N MET A 69 21.27 -16.35 4.31
CA MET A 69 20.55 -15.87 3.10
C MET A 69 20.84 -14.41 2.73
N ASN A 70 21.36 -14.20 1.51
CA ASN A 70 21.59 -12.87 0.96
C ASN A 70 20.31 -12.03 1.11
N PHE A 71 20.42 -10.78 1.57
CA PHE A 71 19.27 -9.89 1.77
C PHE A 71 18.28 -9.90 0.60
N ASP A 72 18.81 -9.94 -0.63
CA ASP A 72 18.03 -10.05 -1.87
C ASP A 72 17.12 -11.30 -1.92
N GLU A 73 17.56 -12.45 -1.38
CA GLU A 73 16.79 -13.69 -1.30
C GLU A 73 15.65 -13.56 -0.27
N ILE A 74 15.91 -12.94 0.89
CA ILE A 74 14.90 -12.68 1.92
C ILE A 74 13.81 -11.77 1.37
N ILE A 75 14.18 -10.70 0.65
CA ILE A 75 13.24 -9.79 0.02
C ILE A 75 12.42 -10.51 -1.06
N LEU A 76 13.08 -11.29 -1.92
CA LEU A 76 12.39 -11.99 -3.00
C LEU A 76 11.37 -13.00 -2.45
N GLU A 77 11.73 -13.73 -1.40
CA GLU A 77 10.84 -14.68 -0.74
C GLU A 77 9.67 -13.99 -0.04
N ALA A 78 9.93 -12.86 0.63
CA ALA A 78 8.89 -12.07 1.25
C ALA A 78 7.91 -11.51 0.20
N ALA A 79 8.40 -11.01 -0.93
CA ALA A 79 7.56 -10.54 -2.03
C ALA A 79 6.73 -11.68 -2.67
N LYS A 80 7.29 -12.88 -2.82
CA LYS A 80 6.54 -14.08 -3.25
C LYS A 80 5.43 -14.43 -2.26
N SER A 81 5.74 -14.41 -0.97
CA SER A 81 4.74 -14.67 0.08
C SER A 81 3.60 -13.64 0.05
N ILE A 82 3.90 -12.35 -0.13
CA ILE A 82 2.88 -11.30 -0.24
C ILE A 82 2.00 -11.52 -1.48
N THR A 83 2.60 -11.73 -2.66
CA THR A 83 1.85 -11.94 -3.91
C THR A 83 0.94 -13.17 -3.85
N GLN A 84 1.40 -14.27 -3.26
CA GLN A 84 0.57 -15.45 -3.04
C GLN A 84 -0.58 -15.16 -2.07
N ALA A 85 -0.30 -14.48 -0.96
CA ALA A 85 -1.30 -14.12 0.03
C ALA A 85 -2.36 -13.16 -0.53
N THR A 86 -1.98 -12.18 -1.37
CA THR A 86 -2.93 -11.27 -2.01
C THR A 86 -3.76 -11.97 -3.07
N ALA A 87 -3.19 -12.89 -3.85
CA ALA A 87 -3.97 -13.71 -4.79
C ALA A 87 -5.01 -14.59 -4.05
N MET A 88 -4.64 -15.19 -2.91
CA MET A 88 -5.58 -15.94 -2.07
C MET A 88 -6.67 -15.04 -1.46
N LEU A 89 -6.31 -13.84 -1.01
CA LEU A 89 -7.24 -12.85 -0.47
C LEU A 89 -8.31 -12.48 -1.51
N ILE A 90 -7.92 -12.16 -2.74
CA ILE A 90 -8.86 -11.76 -3.80
C ILE A 90 -9.81 -12.91 -4.16
N ARG A 91 -9.31 -14.14 -4.23
CA ARG A 91 -10.17 -15.33 -4.42
C ARG A 91 -11.11 -15.56 -3.25
N ALA A 92 -10.66 -15.34 -2.01
CA ALA A 92 -11.52 -15.41 -0.84
C ALA A 92 -12.59 -14.31 -0.85
N ALA A 93 -12.28 -13.12 -1.36
CA ALA A 93 -13.23 -12.03 -1.52
C ALA A 93 -14.31 -12.38 -2.56
N SER A 94 -13.91 -12.97 -3.70
CA SER A 94 -14.83 -13.50 -4.71
C SER A 94 -15.77 -14.57 -4.13
N ASN A 95 -15.24 -15.51 -3.34
CA ASN A 95 -16.07 -16.52 -2.68
C ASN A 95 -17.04 -15.92 -1.65
N ALA A 96 -16.61 -14.90 -0.89
CA ALA A 96 -17.49 -14.20 0.05
C ALA A 96 -18.61 -13.44 -0.69
N GLN A 97 -18.29 -12.80 -1.83
CA GLN A 97 -19.29 -12.17 -2.68
C GLN A 97 -20.30 -13.19 -3.23
N LYS A 98 -19.84 -14.33 -3.75
CA LYS A 98 -20.72 -15.42 -4.22
C LYS A 98 -21.67 -15.94 -3.15
N GLU A 99 -21.17 -16.11 -1.92
CA GLU A 99 -21.98 -16.55 -0.79
C GLU A 99 -23.10 -15.55 -0.49
N LEU A 100 -22.85 -14.26 -0.66
CA LEU A 100 -23.86 -13.22 -0.46
C LEU A 100 -24.96 -13.25 -1.52
N VAL A 101 -24.59 -13.49 -2.77
CA VAL A 101 -25.55 -13.69 -3.87
C VAL A 101 -26.38 -14.95 -3.61
N ALA A 102 -25.73 -16.07 -3.27
CA ALA A 102 -26.40 -17.35 -3.03
C ALA A 102 -27.35 -17.33 -1.82
N THR A 103 -27.05 -16.52 -0.81
CA THR A 103 -27.90 -16.36 0.39
C THR A 103 -28.99 -15.30 0.21
N GLY A 104 -29.07 -14.64 -0.95
CA GLY A 104 -30.03 -13.57 -1.24
C GLY A 104 -29.78 -12.29 -0.45
N LYS A 105 -28.58 -12.11 0.12
CA LYS A 105 -28.18 -10.86 0.81
C LYS A 105 -27.75 -9.76 -0.17
N VAL A 106 -27.44 -10.15 -1.40
CA VAL A 106 -27.17 -9.29 -2.55
C VAL A 106 -28.07 -9.79 -3.68
N ASP A 107 -28.83 -8.89 -4.29
CA ASP A 107 -29.75 -9.26 -5.37
C ASP A 107 -28.97 -9.70 -6.62
N ALA A 108 -29.28 -10.92 -7.10
CA ALA A 108 -28.71 -11.49 -8.32
C ALA A 108 -29.40 -10.95 -9.59
N HIS A 109 -30.58 -10.36 -9.46
CA HIS A 109 -31.32 -9.83 -10.60
C HIS A 109 -31.24 -8.31 -10.54
N GLY A 110 -30.21 -7.75 -11.17
CA GLY A 110 -29.92 -6.32 -11.27
C GLY A 110 -30.96 -5.48 -12.01
N VAL A 111 -32.26 -5.63 -11.69
CA VAL A 111 -33.38 -4.89 -12.30
C VAL A 111 -33.19 -3.37 -12.15
N HIS A 112 -32.34 -2.93 -11.22
CA HIS A 112 -31.93 -1.54 -11.08
C HIS A 112 -30.40 -1.39 -11.02
N GLN A 113 -29.80 -0.91 -12.11
CA GLN A 113 -28.37 -0.54 -12.20
C GLN A 113 -27.92 0.50 -11.14
N PHE A 114 -28.87 1.18 -10.49
CA PHE A 114 -28.65 2.16 -9.41
C PHE A 114 -29.00 1.63 -8.01
N SER A 115 -29.04 0.31 -7.81
CA SER A 115 -29.29 -0.29 -6.49
C SER A 115 -28.08 -0.14 -5.56
N ASP A 116 -28.33 -0.17 -4.25
CA ASP A 116 -27.28 -0.20 -3.22
C ASP A 116 -26.28 -1.36 -3.43
N ASP A 117 -26.74 -2.46 -4.01
CA ASP A 117 -25.95 -3.66 -4.31
C ASP A 117 -25.02 -3.46 -5.51
N SER A 118 -25.44 -2.70 -6.52
CA SER A 118 -24.60 -2.27 -7.64
C SER A 118 -23.46 -1.37 -7.14
N GLN A 119 -23.77 -0.37 -6.30
CA GLN A 119 -22.74 0.51 -5.72
C GLN A 119 -21.77 -0.24 -4.80
N TRP A 120 -22.26 -1.19 -4.01
CA TRP A 120 -21.41 -2.05 -3.19
C TRP A 120 -20.47 -2.89 -4.06
N SER A 121 -20.99 -3.50 -5.14
CA SER A 121 -20.21 -4.30 -6.08
C SER A 121 -19.11 -3.48 -6.75
N GLU A 122 -19.41 -2.26 -7.20
CA GLU A 122 -18.41 -1.31 -7.72
C GLU A 122 -17.34 -0.95 -6.68
N GLY A 123 -17.74 -0.72 -5.42
CA GLY A 123 -16.81 -0.48 -4.32
C GLY A 123 -15.86 -1.67 -4.08
N LEU A 124 -16.39 -2.89 -4.16
CA LEU A 124 -15.62 -4.12 -4.06
C LEU A 124 -14.63 -4.29 -5.22
N ILE A 125 -15.07 -4.06 -6.46
CA ILE A 125 -14.23 -4.09 -7.66
C ILE A 125 -13.10 -3.06 -7.55
N SER A 126 -13.42 -1.83 -7.15
CA SER A 126 -12.45 -0.75 -7.00
C SER A 126 -11.37 -1.11 -5.97
N ALA A 127 -11.77 -1.65 -4.81
CA ALA A 127 -10.84 -2.09 -3.78
C ALA A 127 -9.93 -3.23 -4.27
N ALA A 128 -10.49 -4.20 -5.01
CA ALA A 128 -9.71 -5.30 -5.59
C ALA A 128 -8.70 -4.82 -6.64
N ARG A 129 -9.09 -3.89 -7.51
CA ARG A 129 -8.19 -3.25 -8.48
C ARG A 129 -7.06 -2.50 -7.78
N HIS A 130 -7.34 -1.79 -6.68
CA HIS A 130 -6.30 -1.15 -5.87
C HIS A 130 -5.32 -2.17 -5.25
N VAL A 131 -5.79 -3.32 -4.77
CA VAL A 131 -4.92 -4.40 -4.26
C VAL A 131 -4.04 -4.96 -5.37
N ALA A 132 -4.60 -5.23 -6.54
CA ALA A 132 -3.83 -5.71 -7.69
C ALA A 132 -2.75 -4.70 -8.10
N ALA A 133 -3.12 -3.42 -8.25
CA ALA A 133 -2.18 -2.36 -8.60
C ALA A 133 -1.05 -2.20 -7.55
N ALA A 134 -1.39 -2.20 -6.26
CA ALA A 134 -0.38 -2.15 -5.18
C ALA A 134 0.55 -3.36 -5.21
N THR A 135 0.02 -4.54 -5.51
CA THR A 135 0.80 -5.78 -5.61
C THR A 135 1.76 -5.74 -6.81
N HIS A 136 1.33 -5.21 -7.96
CA HIS A 136 2.21 -4.97 -9.10
C HIS A 136 3.33 -4.00 -8.76
N SER A 137 3.02 -2.87 -8.12
CA SER A 137 4.04 -1.90 -7.68
C SER A 137 5.04 -2.51 -6.70
N LEU A 138 4.61 -3.43 -5.82
CA LEU A 138 5.50 -4.18 -4.94
C LEU A 138 6.45 -5.10 -5.72
N VAL A 139 5.94 -5.84 -6.70
CA VAL A 139 6.76 -6.72 -7.54
C VAL A 139 7.79 -5.93 -8.34
N GLU A 140 7.41 -4.76 -8.87
CA GLU A 140 8.33 -3.85 -9.55
C GLU A 140 9.39 -3.27 -8.61
N ALA A 141 9.00 -2.86 -7.39
CA ALA A 141 9.93 -2.36 -6.39
C ALA A 141 10.92 -3.45 -5.95
N ALA A 142 10.45 -4.68 -5.71
CA ALA A 142 11.29 -5.82 -5.36
C ALA A 142 12.27 -6.16 -6.49
N ASN A 143 11.80 -6.21 -7.74
CA ASN A 143 12.67 -6.43 -8.90
C ASN A 143 13.74 -5.34 -9.02
N ALA A 144 13.33 -4.07 -8.93
CA ALA A 144 14.28 -2.96 -9.03
C ALA A 144 15.29 -2.97 -7.88
N LEU A 145 14.89 -3.32 -6.65
CA LEU A 145 15.79 -3.41 -5.51
C LEU A 145 16.82 -4.53 -5.71
N VAL A 146 16.36 -5.71 -6.12
CA VAL A 146 17.23 -6.85 -6.45
C VAL A 146 18.20 -6.50 -7.57
N LEU A 147 17.88 -5.59 -8.50
CA LEU A 147 18.80 -5.11 -9.53
C LEU A 147 19.68 -3.92 -9.08
N GLY A 148 19.52 -3.42 -7.84
CA GLY A 148 20.21 -2.22 -7.34
C GLY A 148 19.72 -0.90 -7.95
N GLN A 149 18.50 -0.87 -8.49
CA GLN A 149 17.87 0.26 -9.18
C GLN A 149 16.78 0.96 -8.35
N ALA A 150 16.48 0.46 -7.16
CA ALA A 150 15.56 1.06 -6.21
C ALA A 150 16.15 0.99 -4.80
N SER A 151 15.62 1.82 -3.91
CA SER A 151 15.98 1.81 -2.49
C SER A 151 15.02 0.96 -1.67
N GLU A 152 15.48 0.54 -0.50
CA GLU A 152 14.76 -0.21 0.51
C GLU A 152 13.50 0.56 0.97
N GLU A 153 13.53 1.89 1.05
CA GLU A 153 12.37 2.70 1.40
C GLU A 153 11.27 2.64 0.34
N LYS A 154 11.63 2.57 -0.94
CA LYS A 154 10.66 2.39 -2.03
C LYS A 154 9.95 1.03 -1.88
N LEU A 155 10.70 -0.01 -1.52
CA LEU A 155 10.13 -1.33 -1.24
C LEU A 155 9.20 -1.31 -0.02
N ILE A 156 9.63 -0.68 1.08
CA ILE A 156 8.82 -0.51 2.30
C ILE A 156 7.51 0.22 1.99
N SER A 157 7.57 1.30 1.21
CA SER A 157 6.39 2.07 0.80
C SER A 157 5.41 1.21 0.00
N ALA A 158 5.90 0.44 -0.97
CA ALA A 158 5.06 -0.46 -1.76
C ALA A 158 4.40 -1.55 -0.90
N ALA A 159 5.14 -2.14 0.04
CA ALA A 159 4.58 -3.14 0.96
C ALA A 159 3.49 -2.56 1.88
N LYS A 160 3.70 -1.35 2.42
CA LYS A 160 2.68 -0.64 3.20
C LYS A 160 1.44 -0.32 2.38
N GLN A 161 1.59 0.00 1.10
CA GLN A 161 0.47 0.23 0.19
C GLN A 161 -0.33 -1.07 -0.06
N VAL A 162 0.32 -2.22 -0.18
CA VAL A 162 -0.35 -3.53 -0.25
C VAL A 162 -1.15 -3.82 1.01
N ALA A 163 -0.57 -3.59 2.19
CA ALA A 163 -1.27 -3.79 3.46
C ALA A 163 -2.49 -2.87 3.58
N SER A 164 -2.35 -1.59 3.20
CA SER A 164 -3.43 -0.60 3.25
C SER A 164 -4.58 -0.94 2.29
N SER A 165 -4.27 -1.24 1.03
CA SER A 165 -5.29 -1.64 0.04
C SER A 165 -5.99 -2.94 0.42
N THR A 166 -5.26 -3.89 1.02
CA THR A 166 -5.83 -5.12 1.57
C THR A 166 -6.81 -4.85 2.70
N ALA A 167 -6.47 -3.94 3.62
CA ALA A 167 -7.38 -3.54 4.69
C ALA A 167 -8.66 -2.89 4.13
N GLN A 168 -8.54 -2.05 3.11
CA GLN A 168 -9.68 -1.44 2.41
C GLN A 168 -10.59 -2.50 1.78
N LEU A 169 -10.02 -3.50 1.11
CA LEU A 169 -10.79 -4.62 0.55
C LEU A 169 -11.54 -5.41 1.63
N LEU A 170 -10.88 -5.71 2.75
CA LEU A 170 -11.53 -6.40 3.88
C LEU A 170 -12.72 -5.60 4.43
N VAL A 171 -12.59 -4.28 4.52
CA VAL A 171 -13.68 -3.39 4.95
C VAL A 171 -14.82 -3.41 3.93
N ALA A 172 -14.52 -3.33 2.64
CA ALA A 172 -15.53 -3.38 1.57
C ALA A 172 -16.33 -4.70 1.60
N CYS A 173 -15.66 -5.84 1.81
CA CYS A 173 -16.34 -7.13 1.95
C CYS A 173 -17.24 -7.21 3.19
N LYS A 174 -16.81 -6.61 4.32
CA LYS A 174 -17.55 -6.68 5.60
C LYS A 174 -18.89 -5.96 5.59
N VAL A 175 -19.14 -5.03 4.66
CA VAL A 175 -20.38 -4.23 4.62
C VAL A 175 -21.63 -5.11 4.48
N LYS A 176 -21.54 -6.16 3.67
CA LYS A 176 -22.67 -7.09 3.39
C LYS A 176 -22.43 -8.49 3.95
N ALA A 177 -21.19 -8.86 4.23
CA ALA A 177 -20.80 -10.19 4.73
C ALA A 177 -21.26 -10.47 6.16
N ASP A 178 -21.63 -11.73 6.43
CA ASP A 178 -21.77 -12.23 7.78
C ASP A 178 -20.38 -12.51 8.39
N PRO A 179 -20.00 -11.88 9.51
CA PRO A 179 -18.70 -12.10 10.16
C PRO A 179 -18.45 -13.57 10.53
N GLU A 180 -19.51 -14.33 10.82
CA GLU A 180 -19.40 -15.73 11.25
C GLU A 180 -19.34 -16.74 10.10
N SER A 181 -19.50 -16.27 8.86
CA SER A 181 -19.49 -17.14 7.69
C SER A 181 -18.12 -17.75 7.41
N GLN A 182 -18.13 -18.93 6.80
CA GLN A 182 -16.89 -19.62 6.45
C GLN A 182 -16.11 -18.87 5.37
N ALA A 183 -16.80 -18.25 4.40
CA ALA A 183 -16.15 -17.41 3.40
C ALA A 183 -15.47 -16.18 4.04
N MET A 184 -16.14 -15.54 5.00
CA MET A 184 -15.59 -14.38 5.70
C MET A 184 -14.40 -14.75 6.60
N LYS A 185 -14.44 -15.91 7.29
CA LYS A 185 -13.31 -16.44 8.08
C LYS A 185 -12.09 -16.74 7.20
N ARG A 186 -12.29 -17.31 6.01
CA ARG A 186 -11.22 -17.52 5.01
C ARG A 186 -10.65 -16.21 4.52
N LEU A 187 -11.49 -15.23 4.21
CA LEU A 187 -11.08 -13.90 3.79
C LEU A 187 -10.20 -13.22 4.86
N GLN A 188 -10.63 -13.25 6.13
CA GLN A 188 -9.88 -12.67 7.24
C GLN A 188 -8.53 -13.38 7.46
N THR A 189 -8.49 -14.71 7.30
CA THR A 189 -7.25 -15.49 7.37
C THR A 189 -6.26 -15.07 6.27
N ALA A 190 -6.74 -14.94 5.03
CA ALA A 190 -5.91 -14.46 3.93
C ALA A 190 -5.42 -13.02 4.16
N GLY A 191 -6.28 -12.12 4.64
CA GLY A 191 -5.91 -10.75 4.99
C GLY A 191 -4.85 -10.66 6.08
N ASN A 192 -4.95 -11.51 7.10
CA ASN A 192 -3.94 -11.60 8.16
C ASN A 192 -2.60 -12.15 7.62
N ALA A 193 -2.64 -13.09 6.67
CA ALA A 193 -1.45 -13.59 5.99
C ALA A 193 -0.74 -12.48 5.20
N VAL A 194 -1.50 -11.65 4.45
CA VAL A 194 -0.94 -10.49 3.75
C VAL A 194 -0.28 -9.53 4.74
N LYS A 195 -0.98 -9.16 5.82
CA LYS A 195 -0.44 -8.26 6.85
C LYS A 195 0.87 -8.79 7.44
N LYS A 196 0.90 -10.07 7.83
CA LYS A 196 2.10 -10.71 8.39
C LYS A 196 3.26 -10.70 7.37
N ALA A 197 2.98 -11.01 6.12
CA ALA A 197 4.00 -11.03 5.07
C ALA A 197 4.55 -9.62 4.79
N THR A 198 3.69 -8.59 4.75
CA THR A 198 4.13 -7.19 4.58
C THR A 198 4.92 -6.69 5.78
N ASP A 199 4.52 -7.02 7.00
CA ASP A 199 5.23 -6.62 8.22
C ASP A 199 6.63 -7.26 8.28
N ASN A 200 6.74 -8.53 7.92
CA ASN A 200 8.02 -9.23 7.83
C ASN A 200 8.94 -8.59 6.78
N LEU A 201 8.42 -8.24 5.59
CA LEU A 201 9.19 -7.58 4.54
C LEU A 201 9.68 -6.20 4.99
N VAL A 202 8.82 -5.40 5.63
CA VAL A 202 9.20 -4.08 6.14
C VAL A 202 10.30 -4.19 7.19
N ARG A 203 10.20 -5.16 8.10
CA ARG A 203 11.25 -5.41 9.10
C ARG A 203 12.57 -5.80 8.44
N ALA A 204 12.55 -6.71 7.46
CA ALA A 204 13.76 -7.13 6.75
C ALA A 204 14.42 -5.95 6.01
N ALA A 205 13.63 -5.14 5.30
CA ALA A 205 14.14 -3.96 4.61
C ALA A 205 14.69 -2.91 5.58
N GLN A 206 14.06 -2.70 6.74
CA GLN A 206 14.57 -1.76 7.75
C GLN A 206 15.90 -2.22 8.35
N GLN A 207 16.04 -3.52 8.60
CA GLN A 207 17.31 -4.09 9.10
C GLN A 207 18.45 -3.91 8.10
N ALA A 208 18.18 -4.00 6.79
CA ALA A 208 19.20 -3.76 5.78
C ALA A 208 19.64 -2.30 5.73
N ILE A 209 18.71 -1.35 5.85
CA ILE A 209 19.03 0.08 5.96
C ILE A 209 19.95 0.33 7.16
N GLU A 210 19.61 -0.21 8.33
CA GLU A 210 20.41 -0.04 9.55
C GLU A 210 21.83 -0.61 9.42
N GLN A 211 21.97 -1.77 8.78
CA GLN A 211 23.28 -2.40 8.52
C GLN A 211 24.13 -1.58 7.54
N GLU A 212 23.52 -1.04 6.49
CA GLU A 212 24.23 -0.18 5.53
C GLU A 212 24.69 1.14 6.19
N GLU A 213 23.85 1.75 7.01
CA GLU A 213 24.22 2.95 7.79
C GLU A 213 25.37 2.66 8.75
N GLU A 214 25.34 1.54 9.48
CA GLU A 214 26.41 1.15 10.40
C GLU A 214 27.74 0.93 9.67
N GLN A 215 27.73 0.25 8.52
CA GLN A 215 28.94 0.05 7.72
C GLN A 215 29.51 1.37 7.19
N ASN A 216 28.65 2.27 6.69
CA ASN A 216 29.06 3.60 6.23
C ASN A 216 29.69 4.44 7.36
N LEU A 217 29.13 4.37 8.57
CA LEU A 217 29.67 5.03 9.77
C LEU A 217 31.02 4.46 10.20
N ILE A 218 31.24 3.15 10.08
CA ILE A 218 32.53 2.52 10.40
C ILE A 218 33.61 2.94 9.38
N ILE A 219 33.25 3.01 8.10
CA ILE A 219 34.16 3.43 7.02
C ILE A 219 34.53 4.91 7.18
N SER A 220 33.55 5.77 7.50
CA SER A 220 33.80 7.19 7.75
C SER A 220 34.64 7.42 9.01
N LYS A 221 34.41 6.63 10.07
CA LYS A 221 35.25 6.61 11.29
C LYS A 221 36.71 6.27 11.03
N ARG A 222 37.00 5.35 10.09
CA ARG A 222 38.38 5.00 9.71
C ARG A 222 39.08 6.07 8.85
N ARG A 223 38.34 6.93 8.13
CA ARG A 223 38.92 7.82 7.10
C ARG A 223 39.24 9.24 7.59
N VAL A 224 38.67 9.71 8.71
CA VAL A 224 38.74 11.12 9.09
C VAL A 224 39.13 11.30 10.56
N GLN A 225 40.19 12.05 10.87
CA GLN A 225 40.58 12.38 12.25
C GLN A 225 39.71 13.52 12.82
N GLY A 226 39.00 13.25 13.93
CA GLY A 226 38.51 14.20 14.95
C GLY A 226 37.65 15.39 14.50
N ILE A 227 38.28 16.49 14.08
CA ILE A 227 37.62 17.80 13.86
C ILE A 227 36.84 17.85 12.54
N THR A 228 37.32 17.14 11.51
CA THR A 228 36.63 17.07 10.22
C THR A 228 35.39 16.16 10.28
N GLN A 229 35.33 15.20 11.21
CA GLN A 229 34.17 14.30 11.36
C GLN A 229 32.91 15.05 11.81
N GLU A 230 33.04 15.96 12.77
CA GLU A 230 31.89 16.72 13.29
C GLU A 230 31.31 17.66 12.22
N ILE A 231 32.18 18.31 11.43
CA ILE A 231 31.75 19.20 10.34
C ILE A 231 31.07 18.40 9.23
N VAL A 232 31.65 17.27 8.80
CA VAL A 232 31.05 16.40 7.78
C VAL A 232 29.70 15.83 8.25
N ALA A 233 29.60 15.39 9.51
CA ALA A 233 28.35 14.88 10.06
C ALA A 233 27.26 15.98 10.14
N ARG A 234 27.63 17.21 10.55
CA ARG A 234 26.70 18.35 10.55
C ARG A 234 26.27 18.75 9.14
N GLU A 235 27.17 18.70 8.17
CA GLU A 235 26.84 18.95 6.76
C GLU A 235 25.86 17.89 6.23
N GLU A 236 26.08 16.61 6.52
CA GLU A 236 25.18 15.53 6.13
C GLU A 236 23.78 15.67 6.76
N ILE A 237 23.68 16.08 8.03
CA ILE A 237 22.40 16.35 8.68
C ILE A 237 21.64 17.45 7.92
N LEU A 238 22.28 18.59 7.66
CA LEU A 238 21.67 19.72 6.96
C LEU A 238 21.22 19.34 5.54
N LYS A 239 21.97 18.46 4.87
CA LYS A 239 21.61 17.95 3.55
C LYS A 239 20.38 17.04 3.62
N LYS A 240 20.35 16.07 4.55
CA LYS A 240 19.22 15.16 4.75
C LYS A 240 17.95 15.92 5.16
N GLU A 241 18.05 16.96 5.99
CA GLU A 241 16.92 17.81 6.37
C GLU A 241 16.28 18.51 5.15
N ARG A 242 17.12 19.04 4.25
CA ARG A 242 16.63 19.67 3.01
C ARG A 242 15.95 18.67 2.09
N GLU A 243 16.58 17.52 1.86
CA GLU A 243 16.02 16.44 1.04
C GLU A 243 14.69 15.92 1.61
N LEU A 244 14.56 15.85 2.95
CA LEU A 244 13.32 15.47 3.62
C LEU A 244 12.19 16.46 3.34
N VAL A 245 12.46 17.76 3.41
CA VAL A 245 11.46 18.80 3.09
C VAL A 245 11.00 18.68 1.64
N GLU A 246 11.94 18.55 0.70
CA GLU A 246 11.61 18.40 -0.72
C GLU A 246 10.80 17.12 -1.00
N ALA A 247 11.16 15.99 -0.38
CA ALA A 247 10.43 14.74 -0.51
C ALA A 247 9.00 14.86 0.01
N ARG A 248 8.80 15.56 1.13
CA ARG A 248 7.46 15.84 1.70
C ARG A 248 6.62 16.72 0.77
N GLU A 249 7.21 17.75 0.16
CA GLU A 249 6.51 18.60 -0.81
C GLU A 249 6.09 17.83 -2.06
N LYS A 250 7.00 16.99 -2.60
CA LYS A 250 6.69 16.10 -3.74
C LYS A 250 5.55 15.15 -3.40
N LEU A 251 5.56 14.51 -2.23
CA LEU A 251 4.49 13.63 -1.79
C LEU A 251 3.15 14.37 -1.66
N ALA A 252 3.16 15.57 -1.09
CA ALA A 252 1.96 16.41 -0.98
C ALA A 252 1.40 16.80 -2.35
N ALA A 253 2.26 17.11 -3.33
CA ALA A 253 1.85 17.41 -4.70
C ALA A 253 1.21 16.20 -5.39
N ILE A 254 1.81 15.01 -5.25
CA ILE A 254 1.25 13.75 -5.78
C ILE A 254 -0.12 13.46 -5.16
N ASN A 255 -0.26 13.62 -3.84
CA ASN A 255 -1.53 13.40 -3.16
C ASN A 255 -2.61 14.41 -3.60
N ARG A 256 -2.27 15.69 -3.80
CA ARG A 256 -3.22 16.66 -4.35
C ARG A 256 -3.64 16.31 -5.77
N ALA A 257 -2.72 15.86 -6.62
CA ALA A 257 -3.06 15.42 -7.97
C ALA A 257 -3.98 14.19 -7.96
N LYS A 258 -3.78 13.28 -6.99
CA LYS A 258 -4.56 12.05 -6.88
C LYS A 258 -5.97 12.25 -6.26
N TYR A 259 -6.13 13.21 -5.34
CA TYR A 259 -7.38 13.37 -4.56
C TYR A 259 -8.04 14.75 -4.68
N GLY A 260 -7.40 15.73 -5.31
CA GLY A 260 -7.88 17.13 -5.40
C GLY A 260 -9.04 17.36 -6.37
N ASN A 261 -9.45 16.34 -7.14
CA ASN A 261 -10.52 16.43 -8.13
C ASN A 261 -11.84 15.76 -7.70
N ARG A 262 -11.99 15.36 -6.43
CA ARG A 262 -13.26 14.81 -5.92
C ARG A 262 -14.19 15.98 -5.55
N PRO A 263 -15.43 16.03 -6.06
CA PRO A 263 -16.38 17.07 -5.66
C PRO A 263 -16.68 16.94 -4.17
N PRO A 264 -16.85 18.07 -3.46
CA PRO A 264 -17.10 18.07 -2.03
C PRO A 264 -18.55 17.65 -1.80
N ASP A 265 -18.76 16.44 -1.29
CA ASP A 265 -20.01 16.10 -0.63
C ASP A 265 -19.81 16.00 0.88
N GLU A 266 -20.83 16.43 1.58
CA GLU A 266 -20.79 16.97 2.94
C GLU A 266 -20.29 16.02 4.03
N LYS A 267 -19.46 16.59 4.91
CA LYS A 267 -19.11 16.17 6.29
C LYS A 267 -18.20 14.96 6.44
N ASP A 268 -16.91 15.22 6.69
CA ASP A 268 -16.17 14.37 7.61
C ASP A 268 -15.14 15.14 8.45
N TYR A 269 -15.25 14.98 9.76
CA TYR A 269 -14.35 15.51 10.78
C TYR A 269 -13.14 14.57 10.86
N GLY A 270 -12.00 14.95 10.27
CA GLY A 270 -10.84 14.05 10.40
C GLY A 270 -9.54 14.41 9.71
N PHE A 271 -9.15 15.69 9.56
CA PHE A 271 -7.80 15.98 9.05
C PHE A 271 -7.23 17.35 9.45
N THR A 272 -7.37 17.75 10.72
CA THR A 272 -6.76 18.98 11.25
C THR A 272 -5.72 18.75 12.36
N SER A 273 -5.40 17.51 12.72
CA SER A 273 -4.53 17.24 13.89
C SER A 273 -3.03 17.06 13.60
N VAL A 274 -2.59 16.88 12.35
CA VAL A 274 -1.15 16.64 12.06
C VAL A 274 -0.37 17.93 11.80
N GLN A 275 -1.03 19.02 11.39
CA GLN A 275 -0.36 20.32 11.20
C GLN A 275 -0.13 21.08 12.52
N GLN A 276 -1.00 20.92 13.51
CA GLN A 276 -0.85 21.60 14.81
C GLN A 276 0.19 20.94 15.72
N TYR A 277 0.40 19.63 15.63
CA TYR A 277 1.39 18.92 16.48
C TYR A 277 2.84 19.23 16.11
N ASN A 278 3.13 19.64 14.87
CA ASN A 278 4.50 19.93 14.44
C ASN A 278 4.90 21.39 14.73
N ASN A 279 3.94 22.33 14.73
CA ASN A 279 4.27 23.74 14.93
C ASN A 279 4.74 24.05 16.36
N THR A 280 4.34 23.23 17.34
CA THR A 280 4.78 23.34 18.74
C THR A 280 6.20 22.82 18.98
N TYR A 281 6.66 21.82 18.20
CA TYR A 281 8.03 21.29 18.32
C TYR A 281 9.08 22.24 17.72
N TYR A 282 8.76 22.87 16.59
CA TYR A 282 9.68 23.82 15.93
C TYR A 282 9.84 25.16 16.66
N GLN A 283 8.86 25.54 17.50
CA GLN A 283 8.93 26.81 18.25
C GLN A 283 9.67 26.68 19.58
N GLN A 284 9.77 25.47 20.16
CA GLN A 284 10.52 25.24 21.38
C GLN A 284 12.04 25.25 21.15
N ASP A 285 12.55 24.62 20.07
CA ASP A 285 14.00 24.54 19.81
C ASP A 285 14.64 25.84 19.32
N GLN A 286 13.87 26.75 18.71
CA GLN A 286 14.38 28.08 18.34
C GLN A 286 14.60 28.99 19.57
N THR A 287 13.87 28.76 20.67
CA THR A 287 14.00 29.57 21.89
C THR A 287 15.16 29.16 22.78
N THR A 288 15.53 27.88 22.80
CA THR A 288 16.72 27.36 23.49
C THR A 288 18.03 27.74 22.81
N PHE A 289 18.04 27.88 21.48
CA PHE A 289 19.25 28.29 20.74
C PHE A 289 19.60 29.78 20.91
N ASN A 290 18.58 30.65 21.08
CA ASN A 290 18.79 32.09 21.14
C ASN A 290 19.27 32.60 22.52
N ASN A 291 19.02 31.83 23.60
CA ASN A 291 19.38 32.24 24.97
C ASN A 291 20.81 31.87 25.40
N ASN A 292 21.52 31.00 24.68
CA ASN A 292 22.87 30.55 25.06
C ASN A 292 24.03 31.41 24.53
N HIS A 293 23.75 32.53 23.84
CA HIS A 293 24.78 33.37 23.19
C HIS A 293 25.21 34.64 23.97
N HIS A 294 24.83 34.82 25.25
CA HIS A 294 25.10 36.08 25.99
C HIS A 294 25.81 35.95 27.35
N HIS A 295 26.72 35.00 27.55
CA HIS A 295 27.61 35.03 28.73
C HIS A 295 29.08 34.80 28.35
N HIS A 296 29.80 35.92 28.17
CA HIS A 296 31.25 35.95 28.09
C HIS A 296 31.81 36.39 29.46
N PRO A 297 32.68 35.62 30.14
CA PRO A 297 33.33 36.09 31.36
C PRO A 297 34.48 37.06 31.02
N HIS A 298 34.43 38.27 31.56
CA HIS A 298 35.53 39.23 31.52
C HIS A 298 36.74 38.70 32.30
N TYR A 299 37.85 38.41 31.61
CA TYR A 299 39.16 38.23 32.25
C TYR A 299 39.92 39.56 32.28
N HIS A 300 40.32 39.95 33.49
CA HIS A 300 41.08 41.14 33.82
C HIS A 300 42.55 40.97 33.39
N GLN A 301 43.07 41.83 32.50
CA GLN A 301 44.50 41.93 32.22
C GLN A 301 45.14 42.92 33.21
N GLY A 302 46.02 42.41 34.08
CA GLY A 302 46.90 43.22 34.91
C GLY A 302 48.04 43.81 34.08
N ASN A 303 48.13 45.13 34.03
CA ASN A 303 49.26 45.87 33.49
C ASN A 303 50.46 45.79 34.46
N PHE A 304 51.56 45.23 33.98
CA PHE A 304 52.89 45.50 34.53
C PHE A 304 53.40 46.81 33.91
N ASN A 305 53.75 47.79 34.75
CA ASN A 305 54.71 48.83 34.40
C ASN A 305 55.42 49.33 35.67
N GLN A 306 56.75 49.24 35.62
CA GLN A 306 57.81 49.70 36.54
C GLN A 306 57.98 48.94 37.86
#